data_AF-S3YB74-F1
#
_entry.id   AF-S3YB74-F1
#
_cell.length_a   1.000
_cell.length_b   1.000
_cell.length_c   1.000
_cell.angle_alpha   90.00
_cell.angle_beta   90.00
_cell.angle_gamma   90.00
#
_symmetry.space_group_name_H-M   'P 1'
#
loop_
_entity.id
_entity.type
_entity.pdbx_description
1 polymer ?
#
loop_
_entity_poly.entity_id
_entity_poly.type
_entity_poly.pdbx_seq_one_letter_code
_entity_poly.pdbx_strand_id
1 'polypeptide(L)'
;MITPRTQTAIAVLKCIYARDYGTCIKPCTLTEGQMRILLPQLTNAGLIILKDAENPLETQSYIPARKVVEISLLDILEATGEHLNCNRPITEQFYVQYGRAAQKLGIINQITRIYLKEITLTDL
;
A
#
# COMPACT_ATOMS: atom_id res chain seq x y z
N MET A 1 4.76 -9.24 -9.04
CA MET A 1 3.99 -8.52 -10.07
C MET A 1 2.96 -7.66 -9.34
N ILE A 2 2.81 -6.39 -9.70
CA ILE A 2 1.82 -5.50 -9.07
C ILE A 2 0.43 -6.02 -9.44
N THR A 3 -0.37 -6.40 -8.44
CA THR A 3 -1.70 -6.98 -8.67
C THR A 3 -2.73 -5.89 -8.98
N PRO A 4 -3.85 -6.22 -9.64
CA PRO A 4 -4.92 -5.25 -9.90
C PRO A 4 -5.40 -4.55 -8.62
N ARG A 5 -5.42 -5.25 -7.49
CA ARG A 5 -5.74 -4.67 -6.18
C ARG A 5 -4.74 -3.58 -5.76
N THR A 6 -3.45 -3.83 -5.93
CA THR A 6 -2.39 -2.85 -5.62
C THR A 6 -2.49 -1.65 -6.56
N GLN A 7 -2.75 -1.86 -7.85
CA GLN A 7 -2.96 -0.78 -8.82
C GLN A 7 -4.15 0.12 -8.43
N THR A 8 -5.25 -0.50 -8.00
CA THR A 8 -6.41 0.22 -7.48
C THR A 8 -6.07 1.05 -6.24
N ALA A 9 -5.29 0.50 -5.30
CA ALA A 9 -4.82 1.23 -4.12
C ALA A 9 -3.97 2.44 -4.49
N ILE A 10 -3.05 2.28 -5.44
CA ILE A 10 -2.22 3.38 -5.97
C ILE A 10 -3.11 4.48 -6.56
N ALA A 11 -4.10 4.12 -7.38
CA ALA A 11 -5.00 5.09 -7.98
C ALA A 11 -5.78 5.88 -6.92
N VAL A 12 -6.34 5.21 -5.91
CA VAL A 12 -7.07 5.86 -4.80
C VAL A 12 -6.17 6.81 -4.02
N LEU A 13 -4.96 6.37 -3.68
CA LEU A 13 -4.00 7.21 -2.96
C LEU A 13 -3.62 8.44 -3.79
N LYS A 14 -3.37 8.30 -5.10
CA LYS A 14 -3.16 9.45 -5.99
C LYS A 14 -4.37 10.39 -6.01
N CYS A 15 -5.59 9.85 -6.13
CA CYS A 15 -6.84 10.62 -6.09
C CYS A 15 -6.96 11.45 -4.79
N ILE A 16 -6.61 10.88 -3.63
CA ILE A 16 -6.70 11.56 -2.33
C ILE A 16 -5.56 12.59 -2.17
N TYR A 17 -4.33 12.19 -2.47
CA TYR A 17 -3.14 13.03 -2.25
C TYR A 17 -3.07 14.20 -3.23
N ALA A 18 -3.49 14.04 -4.49
CA ALA A 18 -3.47 15.13 -5.46
C ALA A 18 -4.42 16.29 -5.11
N ARG A 19 -5.50 16.01 -4.37
CA ARG A 19 -6.41 17.07 -3.89
C ARG A 19 -5.74 18.01 -2.90
N ASP A 20 -4.86 17.47 -2.07
CA ASP A 20 -4.06 18.26 -1.12
C ASP A 20 -3.09 19.21 -1.86
N TYR A 21 -2.66 18.83 -3.07
CA TYR A 21 -1.86 19.66 -3.97
C TYR A 21 -2.67 20.41 -5.04
N GLY A 22 -4.01 20.49 -4.91
CA GLY A 22 -4.87 21.23 -5.83
C GLY A 22 -4.93 20.68 -7.27
N THR A 23 -4.51 19.44 -7.49
CA THR A 23 -4.46 18.81 -8.82
C THR A 23 -5.75 18.03 -9.09
N CYS A 24 -6.47 18.40 -10.15
CA CYS A 24 -7.73 17.75 -10.51
C CYS A 24 -7.47 16.38 -11.16
N ILE A 25 -7.60 15.31 -10.37
CA ILE A 25 -7.61 13.93 -10.87
C ILE A 25 -9.07 13.49 -11.04
N LYS A 26 -9.37 12.85 -12.18
CA LYS A 26 -10.69 12.22 -12.41
C LYS A 26 -11.04 11.31 -11.22
N PRO A 27 -12.28 11.33 -10.71
CA PRO A 27 -12.69 10.46 -9.63
C PRO A 27 -12.36 9.00 -9.99
N CYS A 28 -11.63 8.34 -9.09
CA CYS A 28 -11.33 6.92 -9.23
C CYS A 28 -12.66 6.14 -9.32
N THR A 29 -12.96 5.56 -10.51
CA THR A 29 -14.18 4.78 -10.74
C THR A 29 -14.02 3.39 -10.14
N LEU A 30 -14.25 3.28 -8.83
CA LEU A 30 -14.29 2.01 -8.13
C LEU A 30 -15.71 1.63 -7.77
N THR A 31 -15.96 0.33 -7.71
CA THR A 31 -17.22 -0.17 -7.18
C THR A 31 -17.27 0.06 -5.67
N GLU A 32 -18.46 0.30 -5.11
CA GLU A 32 -18.64 0.47 -3.67
C GLU A 32 -18.07 -0.70 -2.85
N GLY A 33 -18.19 -1.93 -3.38
CA GLY A 33 -17.66 -3.13 -2.75
C GLY A 33 -16.14 -3.09 -2.59
N GLN A 34 -15.42 -2.56 -3.58
CA GLN A 34 -13.97 -2.37 -3.51
C GLN A 34 -13.62 -1.27 -2.50
N MET A 35 -14.36 -0.16 -2.49
CA MET A 35 -14.14 0.95 -1.55
C MET A 35 -14.33 0.53 -0.09
N ARG A 36 -15.37 -0.26 0.19
CA ARG A 36 -15.66 -0.82 1.53
C ARG A 36 -14.52 -1.63 2.13
N ILE A 37 -13.72 -2.28 1.29
CA ILE A 37 -12.58 -3.10 1.74
C ILE A 37 -11.32 -2.25 1.79
N LEU A 38 -11.06 -1.49 0.73
CA LEU A 38 -9.79 -0.82 0.54
C LEU A 38 -9.59 0.39 1.45
N LEU A 39 -10.60 1.23 1.63
CA LEU A 39 -10.46 2.47 2.43
C LEU A 39 -10.16 2.17 3.91
N PRO A 40 -10.82 1.22 4.58
CA PRO A 40 -10.44 0.82 5.93
C PRO A 40 -9.02 0.24 6.01
N GLN A 41 -8.60 -0.54 5.01
CA GLN A 41 -7.23 -1.08 4.98
C GLN A 41 -6.17 0.01 4.90
N LEU A 42 -6.36 0.99 4.00
CA LEU A 42 -5.46 2.13 3.87
C LEU A 42 -5.46 3.00 5.13
N THR A 43 -6.61 3.11 5.81
CA THR A 43 -6.74 3.84 7.09
C THR A 43 -6.00 3.12 8.21
N ASN A 44 -6.20 1.80 8.36
CA ASN A 44 -5.52 0.99 9.37
C ASN A 44 -4.00 0.96 9.16
N ALA A 45 -3.55 1.03 7.91
CA ALA A 45 -2.13 1.16 7.57
C ALA A 45 -1.57 2.58 7.77
N GLY A 46 -2.38 3.54 8.23
CA GLY A 46 -1.96 4.92 8.46
C GLY A 46 -1.56 5.67 7.19
N LEU A 47 -2.15 5.32 6.04
CA LEU A 47 -1.89 5.99 4.75
C LEU A 47 -2.86 7.15 4.52
N ILE A 48 -4.08 7.04 5.04
CA ILE A 48 -5.14 8.05 4.96
C ILE A 48 -5.89 8.14 6.29
N ILE A 49 -6.57 9.24 6.52
CA ILE A 49 -7.39 9.47 7.71
C ILE A 49 -8.80 9.83 7.27
N LEU A 50 -9.81 9.19 7.87
CA LEU A 50 -11.22 9.54 7.68
C LEU A 50 -11.51 10.86 8.43
N LYS A 51 -11.90 11.90 7.69
CA LYS A 51 -12.28 13.22 8.21
C LYS A 51 -13.79 13.39 8.31
N ASP A 52 -14.53 12.92 7.31
CA ASP A 52 -15.99 12.98 7.27
C ASP A 52 -16.59 11.59 7.48
N ALA A 53 -17.24 11.39 8.62
CA ALA A 53 -17.84 10.11 8.98
C ALA A 53 -19.21 9.86 8.33
N GLU A 54 -19.85 10.87 7.73
CA GLU A 54 -21.17 10.74 7.10
C GLU A 54 -21.09 9.93 5.80
N ASN A 55 -19.99 10.08 5.05
CA ASN A 55 -19.82 9.44 3.74
C ASN A 55 -18.50 8.63 3.67
N PRO A 56 -18.30 7.57 4.48
CA PRO A 56 -17.02 6.87 4.60
C PRO A 56 -16.65 6.05 3.36
N LEU A 57 -17.56 5.90 2.40
CA LEU A 57 -17.29 5.25 1.12
C LEU A 57 -16.78 6.21 0.05
N GLU A 58 -16.85 7.52 0.30
CA GLU A 58 -16.32 8.50 -0.62
C GLU A 58 -14.85 8.77 -0.34
N THR A 59 -14.03 8.75 -1.39
CA THR A 59 -12.62 9.18 -1.31
C THR A 59 -12.47 10.62 -0.83
N GLN A 60 -13.52 11.44 -0.95
CA GLN A 60 -13.56 12.86 -0.54
C GLN A 60 -13.55 13.03 0.98
N SER A 61 -14.02 12.02 1.68
CA SER A 61 -14.10 11.98 3.14
C SER A 61 -12.77 11.72 3.81
N TYR A 62 -11.71 11.47 3.03
CA TYR A 62 -10.38 11.11 3.52
C TYR A 62 -9.34 12.17 3.19
N ILE A 63 -8.36 12.32 4.07
CA ILE A 63 -7.19 13.18 3.90
C ILE A 63 -5.89 12.36 3.99
N PRO A 64 -4.78 12.83 3.41
CA PRO A 64 -3.46 12.26 3.65
C PRO A 64 -3.11 12.16 5.14
N ALA A 65 -2.58 11.00 5.56
CA ALA A 65 -2.07 10.83 6.93
C ALA A 65 -0.64 11.34 7.11
N ARG A 66 0.14 11.39 6.02
CA ARG A 66 1.56 11.74 5.98
C ARG A 66 1.93 12.30 4.62
N LYS A 67 3.18 12.70 4.39
CA LYS A 67 3.57 13.35 3.11
C LYS A 67 3.61 12.34 1.96
N VAL A 68 3.34 12.80 0.74
CA VAL A 68 3.33 11.94 -0.47
C VAL A 68 4.67 11.22 -0.68
N VAL A 69 5.78 11.89 -0.38
CA VAL A 69 7.14 11.34 -0.50
C VAL A 69 7.47 10.29 0.58
N GLU A 70 6.65 10.16 1.62
CA GLU A 70 6.84 9.17 2.69
C GLU A 70 6.04 7.89 2.44
N ILE A 71 5.14 7.90 1.45
CA ILE A 71 4.33 6.75 1.05
C ILE A 71 5.12 5.94 0.04
N SER A 72 5.58 4.75 0.40
CA SER A 72 6.29 3.87 -0.53
C SER A 72 5.40 2.78 -1.14
N LEU A 73 5.85 2.17 -2.23
CA LEU A 73 5.23 0.99 -2.82
C LEU A 73 5.17 -0.16 -1.81
N LEU A 74 6.20 -0.33 -0.96
CA LEU A 74 6.17 -1.30 0.14
C LEU A 74 4.97 -1.08 1.08
N ASP A 75 4.72 0.16 1.47
CA ASP A 75 3.64 0.49 2.40
C ASP A 75 2.27 0.17 1.78
N ILE A 76 2.10 0.39 0.48
CA ILE A 76 0.86 0.10 -0.26
C ILE A 76 0.65 -1.42 -0.40
N LEU A 77 1.72 -2.16 -0.70
CA LEU A 77 1.69 -3.63 -0.76
C LEU A 77 1.28 -4.23 0.59
N GLU A 78 1.90 -3.77 1.69
CA GLU A 78 1.55 -4.24 3.04
C GLU A 78 0.12 -3.89 3.43
N ALA A 79 -0.34 -2.65 3.15
CA ALA A 79 -1.70 -2.22 3.44
C ALA A 79 -2.76 -3.05 2.69
N THR A 80 -2.48 -3.43 1.45
CA THR A 80 -3.40 -4.25 0.63
C THR A 80 -3.36 -5.73 0.98
N GLY A 81 -2.42 -6.16 1.84
CA GLY A 81 -2.15 -7.57 2.12
C GLY A 81 -1.55 -8.30 0.91
N GLU A 82 -1.02 -7.54 -0.06
CA GLU A 82 -0.38 -8.05 -1.26
C GLU A 82 1.11 -8.15 -0.97
N HIS A 83 1.64 -9.36 -1.01
CA HIS A 83 3.05 -9.60 -0.74
C HIS A 83 3.67 -10.00 -2.07
N LEU A 84 4.80 -9.40 -2.45
CA LEU A 84 5.72 -10.18 -3.29
C LEU A 84 5.98 -11.47 -2.50
N ASN A 85 6.00 -12.65 -3.13
CA ASN A 85 6.21 -13.94 -2.45
C ASN A 85 7.49 -14.00 -1.59
N CYS A 86 8.31 -12.96 -1.59
CA CYS A 86 9.45 -12.76 -0.71
C CYS A 86 9.12 -11.98 0.58
N ASN A 87 8.08 -11.16 0.65
CA ASN A 87 7.90 -10.10 1.68
C ASN A 87 7.32 -10.55 3.04
N ARG A 88 7.05 -11.85 3.25
CA ARG A 88 6.71 -12.34 4.60
C ARG A 88 8.00 -12.62 5.38
N PRO A 89 8.08 -12.28 6.67
CA PRO A 89 9.18 -12.71 7.52
C PRO A 89 9.29 -14.24 7.42
N ILE A 90 10.45 -14.73 7.02
CA ILE A 90 10.74 -16.15 7.01
C ILE A 90 10.71 -16.59 8.47
N THR A 91 9.80 -17.51 8.82
CA THR A 91 9.66 -17.99 10.20
C THR A 91 10.89 -18.81 10.61
N GLU A 92 11.20 -18.86 11.91
CA GLU A 92 12.32 -19.66 12.43
C GLU A 92 12.23 -21.14 11.99
N GLN A 93 11.02 -21.69 11.91
CA GLN A 93 10.78 -23.05 11.44
C GLN A 93 11.30 -23.28 10.00
N PHE A 94 11.15 -22.29 9.12
CA PHE A 94 11.65 -22.37 7.75
C PHE A 94 13.18 -22.30 7.70
N TYR A 95 13.81 -21.53 8.61
CA TYR A 95 15.27 -21.51 8.76
C TYR A 95 15.82 -22.84 9.25
N VAL A 96 15.15 -23.51 10.20
CA VAL A 96 15.55 -24.84 10.69
C VAL A 96 15.43 -25.89 9.59
N GLN A 97 14.36 -25.85 8.79
CA GLN A 97 14.09 -26.85 7.77
C GLN A 97 14.96 -26.68 6.50
N TYR A 98 15.23 -25.45 6.08
CA TYR A 98 15.88 -25.16 4.79
C TYR A 98 17.26 -24.49 4.91
N GLY A 99 17.74 -24.23 6.14
CA GLY A 99 19.11 -23.79 6.45
C GLY A 99 19.62 -22.67 5.56
N ARG A 100 20.66 -22.96 4.75
CA ARG A 100 21.29 -21.98 3.84
C ARG A 100 20.34 -21.41 2.78
N ALA A 101 19.35 -22.16 2.33
CA ALA A 101 18.39 -21.67 1.34
C ALA A 101 17.47 -20.61 1.95
N ALA A 102 16.99 -20.83 3.18
CA ALA A 102 16.22 -19.84 3.94
C ALA A 102 17.02 -18.55 4.16
N GLN A 103 18.30 -18.65 4.49
CA GLN A 103 19.18 -17.49 4.64
C GLN A 103 19.31 -16.67 3.36
N LYS A 104 19.54 -17.32 2.21
CA LYS A 104 19.61 -16.62 0.92
C LYS A 104 18.29 -15.95 0.55
N LEU A 105 17.16 -16.64 0.77
CA LEU A 105 15.83 -16.06 0.56
C LEU A 105 15.55 -14.90 1.50
N GLY A 106 16.03 -14.94 2.74
CA GLY A 106 15.93 -13.84 3.70
C GLY A 106 16.67 -12.60 3.24
N ILE A 107 17.88 -12.76 2.69
CA ILE A 107 18.65 -11.67 2.08
C ILE A 107 17.90 -11.09 0.87
N ILE A 108 17.38 -11.94 -0.02
CA ILE A 108 16.61 -11.49 -1.19
C ILE A 108 15.36 -10.72 -0.76
N ASN A 109 14.64 -11.21 0.25
CA ASN A 109 13.49 -10.51 0.83
C ASN A 109 13.90 -9.12 1.36
N GLN A 110 14.96 -9.06 2.17
CA GLN A 110 15.42 -7.81 2.75
C GLN A 110 15.80 -6.78 1.67
N ILE A 111 16.56 -7.21 0.65
CA ILE A 111 16.95 -6.34 -0.47
C ILE A 111 15.71 -5.87 -1.23
N THR A 112 14.75 -6.77 -1.49
CA THR A 112 13.50 -6.43 -2.18
C THR A 112 12.71 -5.38 -1.40
N ARG A 113 12.59 -5.53 -0.07
CA ARG A 113 11.90 -4.57 0.79
C ARG A 113 12.57 -3.20 0.78
N ILE A 114 13.92 -3.15 0.76
CA ILE A 114 14.66 -1.88 0.65
C ILE A 114 14.29 -1.14 -0.64
N TYR A 115 14.40 -1.79 -1.80
CA TYR A 115 14.06 -1.15 -3.07
C TYR A 115 12.58 -0.75 -3.16
N LEU A 116 11.66 -1.58 -2.65
CA LEU A 116 10.23 -1.21 -2.61
C LEU A 116 9.94 -0.04 -1.66
N LYS A 117 10.78 0.20 -0.65
CA LYS A 117 10.66 1.33 0.27
C LYS A 117 11.14 2.63 -0.38
N GLU A 118 12.07 2.54 -1.33
CA GLU A 118 12.60 3.70 -2.08
C GLU A 118 11.66 4.18 -3.21
N ILE A 119 10.84 3.30 -3.79
CA ILE A 119 9.83 3.68 -4.78
C ILE A 119 8.67 4.35 -4.04
N THR A 120 8.51 5.66 -4.20
CA THR A 120 7.49 6.47 -3.52
C THR A 120 6.24 6.68 -4.36
N LEU A 121 5.16 7.17 -3.77
CA LEU A 121 3.91 7.46 -4.48
C LEU A 121 4.08 8.49 -5.61
N THR A 122 5.12 9.32 -5.58
CA THR A 122 5.47 10.23 -6.67
C THR A 122 6.14 9.56 -7.85
N ASP A 123 6.77 8.39 -7.64
CA ASP A 123 7.37 7.58 -8.71
C ASP A 123 6.35 6.66 -9.41
N LEU A 124 5.23 6.41 -8.74
CA LEU A 124 4.15 5.51 -9.19
C LEU A 124 3.17 6.20 -10.13
#